data_AF-A0A357IYD6-F1
#
_entry.id   AF-A0A357IYD6-F1
#
_cell.length_a   1.000
_cell.length_b   1.000
_cell.length_c   1.000
_cell.angle_alpha   90.00
_cell.angle_beta   90.00
_cell.angle_gamma   90.00
#
_symmetry.space_group_name_H-M   'P 1'
#
loop_
_entity.id
_entity.type
_entity.pdbx_description
1 polymer ?
#
loop_
_entity_poly.entity_id
_entity_poly.type
_entity_poly.pdbx_seq_one_letter_code
_entity_poly.pdbx_strand_id
1 'polypeptide(L)'
;MLGGNTSEAINTQYYQAIFDDLLSRLYPAQCECGTICDRPMPSRPYSVRCPSCLRQKSKLAHTPFRNLRIPQWMAGYAIEESYHRHPQVITASELARRLQINYRTALLLKRRIQLLASEQLQNVYPLIREELREAFPRSYTLPAAGTDVRNETAGRPVVHADTMVLFSASQRANKGRKRHRNRGLTSSIYLSERLGGHQIGTLCHVMGTQKGWVLIDSVPDLRANTVGPIIRDRLPRNTAIFTDEAYTWLYRVYPNHRMVNHSKKSGDPRFKYARDRWCQNGVHNQVSEGLNGSLKKAMRTYGYFRPQYSTLYLNEWAFFKNLRYFGLDRLAEKNSLAAGNLIDKSWCAGGVIPSAPASAESGKPPCGAGADGIKPRALPRLHEPPRSRLHLPAFE
;
A
#
# COMPACT_ATOMS: atom_id res chain seq x y z
N MET A 1 -11.82 -10.98 -41.74
CA MET A 1 -12.96 -10.27 -41.12
C MET A 1 -13.49 -11.12 -39.97
N LEU A 2 -14.12 -10.47 -38.99
CA LEU A 2 -14.65 -10.99 -37.70
C LEU A 2 -13.71 -10.81 -36.50
N GLY A 3 -14.16 -9.94 -35.60
CA GLY A 3 -13.51 -9.59 -34.34
C GLY A 3 -13.80 -8.13 -33.95
N GLY A 4 -15.06 -7.72 -34.03
CA GLY A 4 -15.49 -6.36 -33.72
C GLY A 4 -15.13 -5.98 -32.28
N ASN A 5 -14.42 -4.86 -32.13
CA ASN A 5 -14.28 -4.17 -30.86
C ASN A 5 -15.65 -3.64 -30.42
N THR A 6 -16.47 -4.48 -29.77
CA THR A 6 -17.51 -3.97 -28.90
C THR A 6 -16.82 -3.40 -27.67
N SER A 7 -16.51 -2.10 -27.74
CA SER A 7 -16.28 -1.26 -26.57
C SER A 7 -17.54 -1.34 -25.72
N GLU A 8 -17.59 -2.30 -24.79
CA GLU A 8 -18.63 -2.34 -23.76
C GLU A 8 -18.66 -0.97 -23.08
N ALA A 9 -19.81 -0.31 -23.09
CA ALA A 9 -19.93 1.04 -22.57
C ALA A 9 -19.56 1.02 -21.07
N ILE A 10 -18.52 1.77 -20.71
CA ILE A 10 -18.06 1.85 -19.32
C ILE A 10 -19.22 2.33 -18.45
N ASN A 11 -19.55 1.56 -17.42
CA ASN A 11 -20.63 1.91 -16.48
C ASN A 11 -20.20 3.06 -15.56
N THR A 12 -20.34 4.29 -16.05
CA THR A 12 -19.87 5.50 -15.35
C THR A 12 -20.55 5.72 -14.00
N GLN A 13 -21.81 5.33 -13.85
CA GLN A 13 -22.55 5.46 -12.58
C GLN A 13 -21.99 4.53 -11.50
N TYR A 14 -21.66 3.29 -11.89
CA TYR A 14 -21.03 2.32 -11.00
C TYR A 14 -19.67 2.81 -10.49
N TYR A 15 -18.79 3.23 -11.39
CA TYR A 15 -17.48 3.74 -11.00
C TYR A 15 -17.55 5.07 -10.23
N GLN A 16 -18.56 5.90 -10.48
CA GLN A 16 -18.83 7.09 -9.67
C GLN A 16 -19.18 6.68 -8.23
N ALA A 17 -20.06 5.70 -8.05
CA ALA A 17 -20.45 5.20 -6.73
C ALA A 17 -19.25 4.63 -5.96
N ILE A 18 -18.36 3.88 -6.63
CA ILE A 18 -17.12 3.38 -6.03
C ILE A 18 -16.22 4.51 -5.55
N PHE A 19 -16.05 5.53 -6.38
CA PHE A 19 -15.21 6.67 -6.02
C PHE A 19 -15.80 7.44 -4.82
N ASP A 20 -17.11 7.66 -4.82
CA ASP A 20 -17.82 8.31 -3.72
C ASP A 20 -17.76 7.50 -2.42
N ASP A 21 -17.96 6.17 -2.48
CA ASP A 21 -17.87 5.26 -1.33
C ASP A 21 -16.46 5.30 -0.72
N LEU A 22 -15.42 5.15 -1.56
CA LEU A 22 -14.04 5.21 -1.11
C LEU A 22 -13.69 6.55 -0.46
N LEU A 23 -14.06 7.67 -1.07
CA LEU A 23 -13.77 8.99 -0.50
C LEU A 23 -14.53 9.22 0.81
N SER A 24 -15.80 8.83 0.89
CA SER A 24 -16.59 9.03 2.11
C SER A 24 -16.00 8.30 3.33
N ARG A 25 -15.35 7.15 3.10
CA ARG A 25 -14.75 6.30 4.12
C ARG A 25 -13.32 6.69 4.47
N LEU A 26 -12.50 6.96 3.46
CA LEU A 26 -11.07 7.27 3.64
C LEU A 26 -10.78 8.76 3.81
N TYR A 27 -11.71 9.63 3.44
CA TYR A 27 -11.59 11.09 3.55
C TYR A 27 -12.94 11.73 3.92
N PRO A 28 -13.53 11.38 5.08
CA PRO A 28 -14.80 11.96 5.49
C PRO A 28 -14.67 13.48 5.60
N ALA A 29 -15.53 14.21 4.89
CA ALA A 29 -15.52 15.66 4.93
C ALA A 29 -16.11 16.15 6.27
N GLN A 30 -15.31 16.82 7.11
CA GLN A 30 -15.77 17.34 8.40
C GLN A 30 -16.27 18.80 8.28
N CYS A 31 -17.44 19.11 8.86
CA CYS A 31 -17.87 20.52 9.09
C CYS A 31 -17.12 21.08 10.31
N GLU A 32 -16.98 22.40 10.39
CA GLU A 32 -16.40 23.06 11.56
C GLU A 32 -17.24 22.83 12.84
N CYS A 33 -18.50 22.40 12.72
CA CYS A 33 -19.32 22.00 13.86
C CYS A 33 -19.08 20.55 14.32
N GLY A 34 -18.05 19.86 13.80
CA GLY A 34 -17.64 18.52 14.24
C GLY A 34 -18.38 17.35 13.56
N THR A 35 -19.46 17.59 12.85
CA THR A 35 -20.24 16.54 12.17
C THR A 35 -19.70 16.24 10.76
N ILE A 36 -19.81 14.98 10.35
CA ILE A 36 -19.45 14.53 9.00
C ILE A 36 -20.47 15.07 8.00
N CYS A 37 -19.99 15.58 6.87
CA CYS A 37 -20.78 16.07 5.76
C CYS A 37 -21.04 14.92 4.79
N ASP A 38 -22.24 14.37 4.83
CA ASP A 38 -22.67 13.20 4.06
C ASP A 38 -23.85 13.49 3.13
N ARG A 39 -24.56 14.61 3.35
CA ARG A 39 -25.77 14.94 2.59
C ARG A 39 -25.42 15.29 1.14
N PRO A 40 -25.86 14.50 0.14
CA PRO A 40 -25.53 14.75 -1.26
C PRO A 40 -26.25 15.98 -1.79
N MET A 41 -25.65 16.62 -2.80
CA MET A 41 -26.26 17.74 -3.53
C MET A 41 -26.53 17.34 -4.99
N PRO A 42 -27.80 17.21 -5.43
CA PRO A 42 -28.13 16.83 -6.80
C PRO A 42 -27.53 17.77 -7.86
N SER A 43 -27.56 19.08 -7.59
CA SER A 43 -27.03 20.09 -8.51
C SER A 43 -25.49 20.17 -8.54
N ARG A 44 -24.81 19.64 -7.51
CA ARG A 44 -23.34 19.70 -7.38
C ARG A 44 -22.80 18.37 -6.85
N PRO A 45 -22.65 17.34 -7.69
CA PRO A 45 -22.27 15.99 -7.27
C PRO A 45 -20.93 15.89 -6.53
N TYR A 46 -20.03 16.85 -6.77
CA TYR A 46 -18.72 16.96 -6.13
C TYR A 46 -18.75 17.63 -4.74
N SER A 47 -19.93 18.03 -4.27
CA SER A 47 -20.12 18.69 -2.98
C SER A 47 -21.07 17.90 -2.08
N VAL A 48 -20.81 18.00 -0.78
CA VAL A 48 -21.63 17.44 0.29
C VAL A 48 -22.03 18.57 1.24
N ARG A 49 -23.18 18.45 1.89
CA ARG A 49 -23.60 19.36 2.95
C ARG A 49 -23.50 18.68 4.28
N CYS A 50 -23.19 19.48 5.29
CA CYS A 50 -23.36 19.06 6.66
C CYS A 50 -24.84 18.89 6.99
N PRO A 51 -25.26 17.80 7.66
CA PRO A 51 -26.64 17.63 8.09
C PRO A 51 -27.08 18.68 9.12
N SER A 52 -26.17 19.12 10.01
CA SER A 52 -26.47 20.07 11.09
C SER A 52 -26.31 21.53 10.66
N CYS A 53 -25.14 21.89 10.13
CA CYS A 53 -24.77 23.27 9.81
C CYS A 53 -25.23 23.71 8.40
N LEU A 54 -25.67 22.76 7.56
CA LEU A 54 -26.00 22.93 6.13
C LEU A 54 -24.90 23.53 5.24
N ARG A 55 -23.71 23.82 5.80
CA ARG A 55 -22.55 24.33 5.07
C ARG A 55 -22.12 23.31 4.02
N GLN A 56 -21.78 23.83 2.85
CA GLN A 56 -21.29 23.05 1.73
C GLN A 56 -19.79 22.81 1.87
N LYS A 57 -19.37 21.57 1.67
CA LYS A 57 -17.97 21.15 1.60
C LYS A 57 -17.72 20.41 0.29
N SER A 58 -16.52 20.54 -0.26
CA SER A 58 -16.09 19.77 -1.43
C SER A 58 -15.63 18.38 -0.99
N LYS A 59 -16.09 17.33 -1.69
CA LYS A 59 -15.62 15.95 -1.48
C LYS A 59 -14.12 15.79 -1.76
N LEU A 60 -13.54 16.68 -2.57
CA LEU A 60 -12.19 16.51 -3.09
C LEU A 60 -11.13 17.36 -2.36
N ALA A 61 -11.53 18.39 -1.60
CA ALA A 61 -10.63 19.46 -1.16
C ALA A 61 -9.40 18.96 -0.37
N HIS A 62 -9.61 18.01 0.54
CA HIS A 62 -8.58 17.45 1.42
C HIS A 62 -8.16 16.04 1.01
N THR A 63 -8.15 15.79 -0.30
CA THR A 63 -7.83 14.48 -0.86
C THR A 63 -6.73 14.60 -1.93
N PRO A 64 -6.04 13.50 -2.27
CA PRO A 64 -5.18 13.42 -3.45
C PRO A 64 -5.88 13.80 -4.76
N PHE A 65 -7.22 13.84 -4.79
CA PHE A 65 -8.04 14.18 -5.94
C PHE A 65 -8.50 15.65 -5.97
N ARG A 66 -7.95 16.53 -5.12
CA ARG A 66 -8.24 17.98 -5.18
C ARG A 66 -8.06 18.56 -6.58
N ASN A 67 -8.99 19.40 -7.02
CA ASN A 67 -8.98 20.02 -8.35
C ASN A 67 -8.87 19.01 -9.51
N LEU A 68 -9.51 17.83 -9.38
CA LEU A 68 -9.61 16.87 -10.47
C LEU A 68 -10.44 17.48 -11.62
N ARG A 69 -9.83 17.63 -12.80
CA ARG A 69 -10.46 18.22 -13.99
C ARG A 69 -11.14 17.19 -14.91
N ILE A 70 -11.01 15.92 -14.59
CA ILE A 70 -11.67 14.83 -15.30
C ILE A 70 -12.88 14.33 -14.52
N PRO A 71 -13.83 13.67 -15.18
CA PRO A 71 -14.93 13.00 -14.48
C PRO A 71 -14.42 12.07 -13.37
N GLN A 72 -15.03 12.15 -12.19
CA GLN A 72 -14.59 11.43 -11.00
C GLN A 72 -14.70 9.91 -11.14
N TRP A 73 -15.70 9.42 -11.90
CA TRP A 73 -15.84 8.01 -12.23
C TRP A 73 -14.57 7.41 -12.85
N MET A 74 -13.74 8.19 -13.56
CA MET A 74 -12.47 7.70 -14.12
C MET A 74 -11.47 7.30 -13.02
N ALA A 75 -11.50 8.00 -11.88
CA ALA A 75 -10.70 7.63 -10.72
C ALA A 75 -11.27 6.37 -10.04
N GLY A 76 -12.60 6.25 -9.93
CA GLY A 76 -13.26 5.02 -9.49
C GLY A 76 -12.85 3.81 -10.33
N TYR A 77 -12.91 3.94 -11.66
CA TYR A 77 -12.43 2.93 -12.61
C TYR A 77 -10.99 2.51 -12.33
N ALA A 78 -10.08 3.48 -12.25
CA ALA A 78 -8.66 3.20 -12.08
C ALA A 78 -8.34 2.55 -10.73
N ILE A 79 -9.06 2.91 -9.67
CA ILE A 79 -8.92 2.32 -8.33
C ILE A 79 -9.42 0.87 -8.35
N GLU A 80 -10.64 0.64 -8.84
CA GLU A 80 -11.24 -0.68 -8.87
C GLU A 80 -10.45 -1.66 -9.74
N GLU A 81 -10.03 -1.23 -10.94
CA GLU A 81 -9.16 -2.04 -11.80
C GLU A 81 -7.84 -2.37 -11.09
N SER A 82 -7.27 -1.44 -10.33
CA SER A 82 -6.04 -1.68 -9.56
C SER A 82 -6.28 -2.68 -8.42
N TYR A 83 -7.44 -2.62 -7.77
CA TYR A 83 -7.86 -3.57 -6.74
C TYR A 83 -8.02 -4.98 -7.30
N HIS A 84 -8.81 -5.17 -8.36
CA HIS A 84 -9.09 -6.50 -8.90
C HIS A 84 -7.91 -7.15 -9.60
N ARG A 85 -7.08 -6.36 -10.30
CA ARG A 85 -5.96 -6.91 -11.09
C ARG A 85 -4.71 -7.20 -10.27
N HIS A 86 -4.65 -6.78 -9.02
CA HIS A 86 -3.51 -7.07 -8.14
C HIS A 86 -3.19 -8.59 -8.18
N PRO A 87 -1.93 -9.02 -8.38
CA PRO A 87 -0.67 -8.27 -8.24
C PRO A 87 -0.21 -7.49 -9.47
N GLN A 88 -0.98 -7.49 -10.57
CA GLN A 88 -0.67 -6.65 -11.73
C GLN A 88 -0.98 -5.18 -11.42
N VAL A 89 -0.33 -4.28 -12.17
CA VAL A 89 -0.50 -2.83 -12.03
C VAL A 89 -1.05 -2.26 -13.33
N ILE A 90 -1.95 -1.28 -13.21
CA ILE A 90 -2.46 -0.54 -14.36
C ILE A 90 -1.56 0.68 -14.62
N THR A 91 -1.02 0.79 -15.84
CA THR A 91 -0.10 1.87 -16.20
C THR A 91 -0.84 3.10 -16.71
N ALA A 92 -0.17 4.26 -16.72
CA ALA A 92 -0.71 5.48 -17.32
C ALA A 92 -1.04 5.30 -18.81
N SER A 93 -0.22 4.57 -19.56
CA SER A 93 -0.46 4.26 -20.98
C SER A 93 -1.71 3.40 -21.17
N GLU A 94 -1.91 2.42 -20.29
CA GLU A 94 -3.11 1.60 -20.31
C GLU A 94 -4.36 2.40 -19.94
N LEU A 95 -4.30 3.24 -18.90
CA LEU A 95 -5.38 4.15 -18.51
C LEU A 95 -5.76 5.09 -19.66
N ALA A 96 -4.77 5.67 -20.34
CA ALA A 96 -5.00 6.56 -21.48
C ALA A 96 -5.81 5.88 -22.58
N ARG A 97 -5.44 4.64 -22.93
CA ARG A 97 -6.14 3.85 -23.96
C ARG A 97 -7.54 3.42 -23.52
N ARG A 98 -7.71 2.94 -22.29
CA ARG A 98 -8.99 2.44 -21.78
C ARG A 98 -10.02 3.55 -21.55
N LEU A 99 -9.58 4.67 -21.00
CA LEU A 99 -10.45 5.82 -20.70
C LEU A 99 -10.55 6.81 -21.86
N GLN A 100 -9.84 6.58 -22.96
CA GLN A 100 -9.78 7.47 -24.13
C GLN A 100 -9.39 8.91 -23.76
N ILE A 101 -8.45 9.06 -22.83
CA ILE A 101 -7.91 10.35 -22.39
C ILE A 101 -6.46 10.48 -22.83
N ASN A 102 -5.99 11.72 -22.97
CA ASN A 102 -4.58 11.94 -23.28
C ASN A 102 -3.65 11.37 -22.19
N TYR A 103 -2.44 10.98 -22.59
CA TYR A 103 -1.46 10.36 -21.69
C TYR A 103 -1.11 11.23 -20.48
N ARG A 104 -1.01 12.55 -20.63
CA ARG A 104 -0.66 13.46 -19.52
C ARG A 104 -1.75 13.46 -18.44
N THR A 105 -3.01 13.44 -18.84
CA THR A 105 -4.17 13.34 -17.96
C THR A 105 -4.20 11.98 -17.26
N ALA A 106 -3.98 10.87 -17.99
CA ALA A 106 -3.88 9.54 -17.40
C ALA A 106 -2.71 9.42 -16.40
N LEU A 107 -1.56 10.01 -16.72
CA LEU A 107 -0.40 10.05 -15.83
C LEU A 107 -0.69 10.84 -14.55
N LEU A 108 -1.37 11.98 -14.66
CA LEU A 108 -1.78 12.75 -13.48
C LEU A 108 -2.76 11.97 -12.61
N LEU A 109 -3.76 11.33 -13.21
CA LEU A 109 -4.68 10.45 -12.49
C LEU A 109 -3.92 9.32 -11.77
N LYS A 110 -2.98 8.67 -12.46
CA LYS A 110 -2.17 7.61 -11.88
C LYS A 110 -1.36 8.06 -10.67
N ARG A 111 -0.71 9.23 -10.77
CA ARG A 111 0.05 9.82 -9.66
C ARG A 111 -0.85 10.14 -8.45
N ARG A 112 -2.09 10.57 -8.67
CA ARG A 112 -3.05 10.80 -7.58
C ARG A 112 -3.43 9.52 -6.86
N ILE A 113 -3.55 8.40 -7.58
CA ILE A 113 -3.77 7.08 -6.98
C ILE A 113 -2.55 6.62 -6.18
N GLN A 114 -1.33 6.92 -6.65
CA GLN A 114 -0.10 6.63 -5.90
C GLN A 114 0.01 7.45 -4.61
N LEU A 115 -0.44 8.70 -4.64
CA LEU A 115 -0.54 9.55 -3.45
C LEU A 115 -1.58 9.02 -2.47
N LEU A 116 -2.78 8.66 -2.96
CA LEU A 116 -3.82 7.96 -2.18
C LEU A 116 -3.24 6.73 -1.48
N ALA A 117 -2.60 5.84 -2.23
CA ALA A 117 -2.01 4.64 -1.66
C ALA A 117 -0.95 4.94 -0.59
N SER A 118 -0.11 5.95 -0.81
CA SER A 118 0.94 6.34 0.14
C SER A 118 0.39 6.92 1.44
N GLU A 119 -0.65 7.76 1.34
CA GLU A 119 -1.35 8.30 2.52
C GLU A 119 -2.04 7.18 3.30
N GLN A 120 -2.78 6.32 2.59
CA GLN A 120 -3.62 5.29 3.22
C GLN A 120 -2.83 4.11 3.77
N LEU A 121 -1.58 3.89 3.33
CA LEU A 121 -0.71 2.86 3.91
C LEU A 121 -0.43 3.10 5.41
N GLN A 122 -0.51 4.37 5.87
CA GLN A 122 -0.39 4.69 7.30
C GLN A 122 -1.51 4.05 8.14
N ASN A 123 -2.71 3.90 7.56
CA ASN A 123 -3.86 3.26 8.20
C ASN A 123 -3.74 1.72 8.22
N VAL A 124 -2.84 1.14 7.41
CA VAL A 124 -2.57 -0.31 7.40
C VAL A 124 -1.67 -0.72 8.56
N TYR A 125 -0.68 0.11 8.94
CA TYR A 125 0.28 -0.22 9.99
C TYR A 125 -0.36 -0.60 11.34
N PRO A 126 -1.35 0.12 11.89
CA PRO A 126 -1.99 -0.30 13.14
C PRO A 126 -2.73 -1.63 12.99
N LEU A 127 -3.35 -1.92 11.84
CA LEU A 127 -4.04 -3.21 11.60
C LEU A 127 -3.06 -4.38 11.63
N ILE A 128 -1.89 -4.22 11.00
CA ILE A 128 -0.81 -5.21 11.05
C ILE A 128 -0.36 -5.44 12.50
N ARG A 129 -0.17 -4.36 13.27
CA ARG A 129 0.27 -4.46 14.67
C ARG A 129 -0.76 -5.17 15.55
N GLU A 130 -2.05 -4.96 15.30
CA GLU A 130 -3.14 -5.64 16.01
C GLU A 130 -3.13 -7.14 15.72
N GLU A 131 -3.17 -7.53 14.44
CA GLU A 131 -3.11 -8.93 14.03
C GLU A 131 -1.89 -9.67 14.60
N LEU A 132 -0.71 -9.02 14.57
CA LEU A 132 0.52 -9.62 15.09
C LEU A 132 0.55 -9.71 16.62
N ARG A 133 -0.06 -8.76 17.34
CA ARG A 133 -0.16 -8.83 18.81
C ARG A 133 -1.09 -9.95 19.26
N GLU A 134 -2.18 -10.16 18.52
CA GLU A 134 -3.12 -11.26 18.75
C GLU A 134 -2.45 -12.60 18.46
N ALA A 135 -1.75 -12.72 17.33
CA ALA A 135 -1.06 -13.95 16.95
C ALA A 135 0.19 -14.27 17.81
N PHE A 136 0.90 -13.23 18.26
CA PHE A 136 2.16 -13.33 19.00
C PHE A 136 2.12 -12.45 20.27
N PRO A 137 1.39 -12.89 21.31
CA PRO A 137 1.29 -12.16 22.56
C PRO A 137 2.65 -12.04 23.28
N ARG A 138 2.69 -11.24 24.35
CA ARG A 138 3.92 -10.98 25.11
C ARG A 138 4.58 -12.24 25.71
N SER A 139 3.81 -13.29 25.94
CA SER A 139 4.29 -14.59 26.42
C SER A 139 4.80 -15.49 25.29
N TYR A 140 4.51 -15.19 24.02
CA TYR A 140 4.87 -16.04 22.90
C TYR A 140 6.38 -16.08 22.68
N THR A 141 6.94 -17.29 22.74
CA THR A 141 8.35 -17.55 22.51
C THR A 141 8.49 -18.81 21.67
N LEU A 142 9.32 -18.75 20.63
CA LEU A 142 9.66 -19.91 19.84
C LEU A 142 10.60 -20.84 20.62
N PRO A 143 10.50 -22.17 20.41
CA PRO A 143 11.47 -23.14 20.91
C PRO A 143 12.92 -22.79 20.55
N ALA A 144 13.88 -23.35 21.28
CA ALA A 144 15.30 -23.10 21.07
C ALA A 144 15.72 -23.28 19.59
N ALA A 145 16.69 -22.48 19.14
CA ALA A 145 17.19 -22.56 17.77
C ALA A 145 17.65 -24.00 17.43
N GLY A 146 17.27 -24.49 16.26
CA GLY A 146 17.53 -25.87 15.86
C GLY A 146 16.39 -26.86 16.18
N THR A 147 15.37 -26.43 16.91
CA THR A 147 14.12 -27.19 17.08
C THR A 147 13.18 -26.94 15.90
N ASP A 148 12.37 -27.94 15.55
CA ASP A 148 11.26 -27.79 14.61
C ASP A 148 10.20 -26.84 15.17
N VAL A 149 9.80 -25.84 14.37
CA VAL A 149 8.81 -24.82 14.76
C VAL A 149 7.53 -24.88 13.92
N ARG A 150 7.35 -25.93 13.10
CA ARG A 150 6.19 -26.05 12.19
C ARG A 150 4.86 -26.03 12.94
N ASN A 151 4.78 -26.71 14.08
CA ASN A 151 3.53 -26.81 14.84
C ASN A 151 3.18 -25.50 15.54
N GLU A 152 4.19 -24.80 16.06
CA GLU A 152 4.07 -23.54 16.77
C GLU A 152 3.68 -22.40 15.83
N THR A 153 4.17 -22.46 14.58
CA THR A 153 3.92 -21.46 13.55
C THR A 153 2.74 -21.77 12.64
N ALA A 154 2.19 -23.00 12.71
CA ALA A 154 1.05 -23.40 11.90
C ALA A 154 -0.15 -22.46 12.09
N GLY A 155 -0.69 -21.96 10.99
CA GLY A 155 -1.86 -21.06 10.99
C GLY A 155 -1.59 -19.65 11.55
N ARG A 156 -0.36 -19.33 11.95
CA ARG A 156 0.01 -17.98 12.43
C ARG A 156 0.57 -17.12 11.30
N PRO A 157 0.36 -15.79 11.34
CA PRO A 157 0.92 -14.83 10.39
C PRO A 157 2.42 -14.61 10.62
N VAL A 158 3.25 -15.64 10.43
CA VAL A 158 4.71 -15.51 10.52
C VAL A 158 5.19 -14.50 9.47
N VAL A 159 5.99 -13.54 9.92
CA VAL A 159 6.51 -12.48 9.05
C VAL A 159 7.75 -12.99 8.36
N HIS A 160 7.74 -12.95 7.03
CA HIS A 160 8.93 -13.19 6.23
C HIS A 160 9.47 -11.87 5.71
N ALA A 161 10.78 -11.65 5.86
CA ALA A 161 11.42 -10.44 5.41
C ALA A 161 12.67 -10.72 4.57
N ASP A 162 12.84 -9.90 3.54
CA ASP A 162 13.95 -9.97 2.61
C ASP A 162 14.23 -8.58 2.04
N THR A 163 15.35 -8.42 1.33
CA THR A 163 15.60 -7.24 0.51
C THR A 163 15.93 -7.63 -0.92
N MET A 164 15.35 -6.90 -1.86
CA MET A 164 15.58 -7.10 -3.28
C MET A 164 16.05 -5.84 -3.99
N VAL A 165 16.53 -6.01 -5.21
CA VAL A 165 16.90 -4.89 -6.10
C VAL A 165 15.95 -4.82 -7.29
N LEU A 166 15.41 -3.63 -7.54
CA LEU A 166 14.74 -3.22 -8.76
C LEU A 166 15.66 -2.31 -9.57
N PHE A 167 15.67 -2.49 -10.88
CA PHE A 167 16.46 -1.68 -11.84
C PHE A 167 17.93 -1.52 -11.46
N SER A 168 18.65 -2.63 -11.26
CA SER A 168 20.07 -2.60 -10.89
C SER A 168 20.93 -1.80 -11.86
N ALA A 169 22.00 -1.20 -11.35
CA ALA A 169 23.13 -0.65 -12.07
C ALA A 169 23.85 -1.75 -12.87
N SER A 170 23.36 -1.97 -14.09
CA SER A 170 23.94 -2.91 -15.05
C SER A 170 25.34 -2.46 -15.48
N GLN A 171 26.11 -3.36 -16.11
CA GLN A 171 27.39 -2.98 -16.72
C GLN A 171 27.22 -1.86 -17.76
N ARG A 172 26.11 -1.89 -18.51
CA ARG A 172 25.76 -0.84 -19.46
C ARG A 172 25.54 0.50 -18.76
N ALA A 173 24.79 0.52 -17.66
CA ALA A 173 24.61 1.73 -16.86
C ALA A 173 25.94 2.25 -16.30
N ASN A 174 26.88 1.34 -15.99
CA ASN A 174 28.23 1.67 -15.54
C ASN A 174 29.24 1.93 -16.67
N LYS A 175 28.84 2.01 -17.95
CA LYS A 175 29.76 2.16 -19.09
C LYS A 175 30.94 1.16 -19.07
N GLY A 176 30.65 -0.10 -18.71
CA GLY A 176 31.65 -1.17 -18.58
C GLY A 176 32.52 -1.11 -17.31
N ARG A 177 32.32 -0.14 -16.43
CA ARG A 177 33.10 0.04 -15.20
C ARG A 177 32.62 -0.88 -14.08
N LYS A 178 33.53 -1.19 -13.15
CA LYS A 178 33.20 -1.90 -11.90
C LYS A 178 32.26 -1.05 -11.05
N ARG A 179 31.33 -1.70 -10.35
CA ARG A 179 30.34 -1.06 -9.47
C ARG A 179 31.02 -0.37 -8.28
N HIS A 180 30.37 0.64 -7.71
CA HIS A 180 30.80 1.27 -6.46
C HIS A 180 30.68 0.30 -5.29
N ARG A 181 31.76 0.12 -4.51
CA ARG A 181 31.89 -0.85 -3.39
C ARG A 181 31.60 -2.30 -3.83
N ASN A 182 32.65 -3.05 -4.16
CA ASN A 182 32.62 -4.29 -4.95
C ASN A 182 31.80 -5.51 -4.46
N ARG A 183 30.90 -5.42 -3.46
CA ARG A 183 30.13 -6.58 -2.95
C ARG A 183 28.72 -6.18 -2.47
N GLY A 184 27.77 -7.12 -2.56
CA GLY A 184 26.43 -7.01 -1.98
C GLY A 184 25.33 -6.35 -2.84
N LEU A 185 24.09 -6.39 -2.37
CA LEU A 185 22.94 -5.80 -3.08
C LEU A 185 22.98 -4.27 -3.12
N THR A 186 23.46 -3.62 -2.06
CA THR A 186 23.57 -2.15 -2.00
C THR A 186 24.43 -1.61 -3.14
N SER A 187 25.59 -2.20 -3.42
CA SER A 187 26.43 -1.73 -4.53
C SER A 187 25.79 -1.86 -5.92
N SER A 188 24.81 -2.76 -6.05
CA SER A 188 24.11 -2.97 -7.31
C SER A 188 23.11 -1.88 -7.66
N ILE A 189 22.79 -0.96 -6.75
CA ILE A 189 21.89 0.17 -7.02
C ILE A 189 22.62 1.50 -7.24
N TYR A 190 23.93 1.55 -7.01
CA TYR A 190 24.75 2.75 -7.21
C TYR A 190 25.65 2.62 -8.45
N LEU A 191 25.83 3.73 -9.16
CA LEU A 191 26.86 3.84 -10.18
C LEU A 191 28.26 3.80 -9.57
N SER A 192 29.28 3.50 -10.39
CA SER A 192 30.69 3.67 -9.99
C SER A 192 30.98 5.11 -9.53
N GLU A 193 31.92 5.31 -8.60
CA GLU A 193 32.37 6.65 -8.15
C GLU A 193 32.78 7.55 -9.32
N ARG A 194 33.45 6.99 -10.32
CA ARG A 194 33.88 7.73 -11.52
C ARG A 194 32.72 8.20 -12.41
N LEU A 195 31.50 7.77 -12.12
CA LEU A 195 30.25 8.21 -12.78
C LEU A 195 29.35 8.99 -11.79
N GLY A 196 29.92 9.49 -10.70
CA GLY A 196 29.23 10.29 -9.68
C GLY A 196 28.69 9.49 -8.49
N GLY A 197 28.75 8.15 -8.52
CA GLY A 197 28.34 7.34 -7.37
C GLY A 197 26.85 7.42 -7.00
N HIS A 198 26.01 8.01 -7.85
CA HIS A 198 24.60 8.25 -7.54
C HIS A 198 23.76 6.97 -7.63
N GLN A 199 22.66 6.95 -6.88
CA GLN A 199 21.69 5.86 -6.91
C GLN A 199 20.90 5.87 -8.22
N ILE A 200 20.91 4.75 -8.91
CA ILE A 200 20.13 4.52 -10.13
C ILE A 200 19.15 3.36 -10.01
N GLY A 201 19.42 2.40 -9.13
CA GLY A 201 18.49 1.32 -8.81
C GLY A 201 17.71 1.59 -7.53
N THR A 202 16.67 0.81 -7.30
CA THR A 202 15.88 0.86 -6.07
C THR A 202 16.13 -0.41 -5.27
N LEU A 203 16.59 -0.28 -4.03
CA LEU A 203 16.69 -1.38 -3.09
C LEU A 203 15.39 -1.38 -2.26
N CYS A 204 14.69 -2.51 -2.24
CA CYS A 204 13.37 -2.64 -1.63
C CYS A 204 13.44 -3.63 -0.48
N HIS A 205 13.19 -3.17 0.74
CA HIS A 205 12.95 -4.07 1.86
C HIS A 205 11.50 -4.53 1.82
N VAL A 206 11.28 -5.84 1.79
CA VAL A 206 9.95 -6.46 1.68
C VAL A 206 9.72 -7.28 2.94
N MET A 207 8.56 -7.07 3.56
CA MET A 207 8.11 -7.83 4.73
C MET A 207 6.63 -8.18 4.56
N GLY A 208 6.24 -9.41 4.86
CA GLY A 208 4.84 -9.82 4.73
C GLY A 208 4.59 -11.25 5.21
N THR A 209 3.33 -11.65 5.20
CA THR A 209 2.88 -12.95 5.73
C THR A 209 2.30 -13.82 4.62
N GLN A 210 2.25 -15.13 4.86
CA GLN A 210 1.70 -16.06 3.87
C GLN A 210 0.21 -15.77 3.64
N LYS A 211 -0.19 -15.56 2.38
CA LYS A 211 -1.55 -15.17 1.97
C LYS A 211 -2.10 -13.91 2.68
N GLY A 212 -1.24 -13.12 3.32
CA GLY A 212 -1.64 -11.96 4.10
C GLY A 212 -1.13 -10.63 3.54
N TRP A 213 -0.89 -9.69 4.46
CA TRP A 213 -0.44 -8.33 4.17
C TRP A 213 1.01 -8.27 3.68
N VAL A 214 1.39 -7.10 3.13
CA VAL A 214 2.77 -6.78 2.73
C VAL A 214 3.11 -5.33 3.05
N LEU A 215 4.33 -5.08 3.52
CA LEU A 215 4.92 -3.74 3.56
C LEU A 215 6.21 -3.74 2.74
N ILE A 216 6.45 -2.63 2.04
CA ILE A 216 7.60 -2.49 1.16
C ILE A 216 8.18 -1.10 1.33
N ASP A 217 9.49 -1.02 1.57
CA ASP A 217 10.22 0.23 1.70
C ASP A 217 11.31 0.37 0.67
N SER A 218 11.42 1.56 0.09
CA SER A 218 12.64 1.95 -0.59
C SER A 218 13.69 2.34 0.45
N VAL A 219 14.79 1.61 0.48
CA VAL A 219 15.90 1.83 1.42
C VAL A 219 17.20 2.13 0.67
N PRO A 220 18.11 2.94 1.24
CA PRO A 220 19.41 3.20 0.61
C PRO A 220 20.40 2.04 0.77
N ASP A 221 20.29 1.26 1.85
CA ASP A 221 21.17 0.12 2.14
C ASP A 221 20.52 -0.94 3.06
N LEU A 222 21.27 -2.03 3.31
CA LEU A 222 20.86 -3.19 4.12
C LEU A 222 21.28 -3.09 5.59
N ARG A 223 21.83 -1.96 6.04
CA ARG A 223 22.45 -1.88 7.36
C ARG A 223 21.38 -1.96 8.45
N ALA A 224 21.77 -2.48 9.62
CA ALA A 224 20.91 -2.54 10.80
C ALA A 224 20.31 -1.18 11.17
N ASN A 225 21.09 -0.09 11.01
CA ASN A 225 20.62 1.27 11.30
C ASN A 225 19.59 1.79 10.30
N THR A 226 19.48 1.18 9.12
CA THR A 226 18.53 1.55 8.07
C THR A 226 17.27 0.69 8.18
N VAL A 227 17.43 -0.63 8.20
CA VAL A 227 16.29 -1.57 8.17
C VAL A 227 15.73 -1.85 9.55
N GLY A 228 16.56 -1.84 10.60
CA GLY A 228 16.14 -2.09 11.99
C GLY A 228 15.05 -1.15 12.50
N PRO A 229 15.16 0.18 12.32
CA PRO A 229 14.11 1.10 12.71
C PRO A 229 12.77 0.83 12.01
N ILE A 230 12.80 0.46 10.73
CA ILE A 230 11.60 0.13 9.93
C ILE A 230 10.88 -1.08 10.54
N ILE A 231 11.61 -2.16 10.78
CA ILE A 231 11.05 -3.38 11.38
C ILE A 231 10.51 -3.07 12.79
N ARG A 232 11.28 -2.36 13.62
CA ARG A 232 10.91 -1.98 15.00
C ARG A 232 9.65 -1.12 15.08
N ASP A 233 9.48 -0.18 14.16
CA ASP A 233 8.31 0.70 14.16
C ASP A 233 7.01 -0.06 13.83
N ARG A 234 7.12 -1.08 12.97
CA ARG A 234 5.97 -1.78 12.37
C ARG A 234 5.61 -3.08 13.06
N LEU A 235 6.58 -3.77 13.66
CA LEU A 235 6.37 -5.10 14.23
C LEU A 235 6.45 -5.08 15.76
N PRO A 236 5.51 -5.75 16.47
CA PRO A 236 5.67 -6.07 17.89
C PRO A 236 6.91 -6.94 18.14
N ARG A 237 7.61 -6.72 19.26
CA ARG A 237 8.89 -7.38 19.58
C ARG A 237 8.85 -8.92 19.56
N ASN A 238 7.71 -9.52 19.90
CA ASN A 238 7.58 -10.97 19.99
C ASN A 238 7.08 -11.64 18.72
N THR A 239 6.90 -10.87 17.65
CA THR A 239 6.52 -11.40 16.34
C THR A 239 7.52 -12.47 15.90
N ALA A 240 7.04 -13.61 15.42
CA ALA A 240 7.89 -14.57 14.72
C ALA A 240 8.30 -13.99 13.36
N ILE A 241 9.60 -13.82 13.15
CA ILE A 241 10.15 -13.23 11.91
C ILE A 241 11.16 -14.20 11.31
N PHE A 242 10.95 -14.63 10.07
CA PHE A 242 11.86 -15.47 9.32
C PHE A 242 12.53 -14.68 8.19
N THR A 243 13.85 -14.78 8.08
CA THR A 243 14.63 -14.06 7.07
C THR A 243 15.66 -14.96 6.40
N ASP A 244 16.34 -14.41 5.40
CA ASP A 244 17.61 -14.94 4.92
C ASP A 244 18.78 -14.58 5.89
N GLU A 245 20.00 -14.92 5.49
CA GLU A 245 21.23 -14.75 6.28
C GLU A 245 21.67 -13.28 6.47
N ALA A 246 21.06 -12.30 5.79
CA ALA A 246 21.50 -10.91 5.83
C ALA A 246 21.14 -10.18 7.15
N TYR A 247 20.24 -10.75 7.97
CA TYR A 247 19.64 -10.11 9.15
C TYR A 247 20.25 -10.60 10.47
N THR A 248 21.56 -10.87 10.50
CA THR A 248 22.23 -11.41 11.70
C THR A 248 22.15 -10.53 12.93
N TRP A 249 21.78 -9.27 12.84
CA TRP A 249 21.61 -8.38 14.00
C TRP A 249 20.20 -8.47 14.62
N LEU A 250 19.22 -9.04 13.91
CA LEU A 250 17.81 -8.94 14.30
C LEU A 250 17.47 -9.80 15.54
N TYR A 251 18.17 -10.92 15.74
CA TYR A 251 17.99 -11.80 16.92
C TYR A 251 18.20 -11.08 18.25
N ARG A 252 19.01 -10.01 18.29
CA ARG A 252 19.26 -9.21 19.50
C ARG A 252 18.04 -8.39 19.93
N VAL A 253 17.18 -8.08 18.97
CA VAL A 253 15.98 -7.24 19.18
C VAL A 253 14.73 -8.12 19.26
N TYR A 254 14.62 -9.10 18.38
CA TYR A 254 13.48 -10.01 18.24
C TYR A 254 13.87 -11.43 18.67
N PRO A 255 13.42 -11.91 19.84
CA PRO A 255 13.77 -13.24 20.34
C PRO A 255 13.24 -14.38 19.44
N ASN A 256 12.14 -14.12 18.73
CA ASN A 256 11.50 -15.07 17.83
C ASN A 256 11.98 -14.92 16.37
N HIS A 257 13.09 -14.21 16.14
CA HIS A 257 13.72 -14.18 14.83
C HIS A 257 14.41 -15.52 14.54
N ARG A 258 14.23 -16.03 13.32
CA ARG A 258 14.99 -17.17 12.79
C ARG A 258 15.46 -16.84 11.38
N MET A 259 16.55 -17.45 10.95
CA MET A 259 17.10 -17.27 9.61
C MET A 259 17.41 -18.60 8.95
N VAL A 260 17.29 -18.63 7.63
CA VAL A 260 17.87 -19.70 6.81
C VAL A 260 19.20 -19.26 6.22
N ASN A 261 20.16 -20.20 6.17
CA ASN A 261 21.48 -19.96 5.61
C ASN A 261 21.54 -20.53 4.18
N HIS A 262 21.36 -19.68 3.16
CA HIS A 262 21.43 -20.07 1.75
C HIS A 262 22.84 -20.47 1.29
N SER A 263 23.86 -20.06 2.04
CA SER A 263 25.27 -20.36 1.76
C SER A 263 25.75 -21.66 2.42
N LYS A 264 24.87 -22.37 3.15
CA LYS A 264 25.21 -23.60 3.89
C LYS A 264 25.80 -24.67 2.97
N LYS A 265 26.99 -25.15 3.34
CA LYS A 265 27.72 -26.21 2.62
C LYS A 265 27.19 -27.58 3.01
N SER A 266 27.20 -28.49 2.05
CA SER A 266 26.86 -29.89 2.31
C SER A 266 27.93 -30.52 3.20
N GLY A 267 27.53 -31.38 4.13
CA GLY A 267 28.46 -32.28 4.81
C GLY A 267 28.96 -33.40 3.90
N ASP A 268 28.20 -33.74 2.85
CA ASP A 268 28.61 -34.69 1.82
C ASP A 268 29.47 -33.98 0.75
N PRO A 269 30.73 -34.40 0.53
CA PRO A 269 31.66 -33.77 -0.41
C PRO A 269 31.19 -33.82 -1.87
N ARG A 270 30.25 -34.70 -2.22
CA ARG A 270 29.66 -34.78 -3.58
C ARG A 270 28.84 -33.55 -3.93
N PHE A 271 28.32 -32.84 -2.93
CA PHE A 271 27.44 -31.70 -3.14
C PHE A 271 28.06 -30.41 -2.62
N LYS A 272 28.02 -29.34 -3.42
CA LYS A 272 28.57 -28.03 -3.00
C LYS A 272 27.77 -27.35 -1.88
N TYR A 273 26.48 -27.64 -1.77
CA TYR A 273 25.55 -26.95 -0.87
C TYR A 273 24.59 -27.92 -0.20
N ALA A 274 24.20 -27.62 1.04
CA ALA A 274 23.27 -28.44 1.80
C ALA A 274 21.83 -28.30 1.27
N ARG A 275 21.02 -29.36 1.40
CA ARG A 275 19.63 -29.37 0.96
C ARG A 275 18.75 -28.45 1.82
N ASP A 276 19.03 -28.37 3.12
CA ASP A 276 18.28 -27.60 4.12
C ASP A 276 18.63 -26.10 4.14
N ARG A 277 19.46 -25.62 3.19
CA ARG A 277 19.80 -24.20 3.05
C ARG A 277 18.62 -23.28 2.74
N TRP A 278 17.52 -23.84 2.21
CA TRP A 278 16.32 -23.11 1.81
C TRP A 278 15.19 -23.22 2.84
N CYS A 279 15.17 -24.31 3.60
CA CYS A 279 14.20 -24.59 4.63
C CYS A 279 14.84 -25.55 5.65
N GLN A 280 14.82 -25.16 6.92
CA GLN A 280 15.31 -25.99 8.01
C GLN A 280 14.33 -25.88 9.18
N ASN A 281 13.81 -27.01 9.66
CA ASN A 281 13.00 -27.07 10.89
C ASN A 281 11.77 -26.14 10.88
N GLY A 282 11.12 -25.99 9.72
CA GLY A 282 9.99 -25.08 9.54
C GLY A 282 10.35 -23.61 9.27
N VAL A 283 11.63 -23.24 9.40
CA VAL A 283 12.12 -21.89 9.06
C VAL A 283 12.45 -21.84 7.58
N HIS A 284 11.85 -20.91 6.85
CA HIS A 284 12.11 -20.64 5.43
C HIS A 284 11.84 -19.17 5.09
N ASN A 285 12.25 -18.72 3.89
CA ASN A 285 11.97 -17.36 3.40
C ASN A 285 11.10 -17.31 2.13
N GLN A 286 10.49 -18.44 1.75
CA GLN A 286 9.71 -18.58 0.50
C GLN A 286 8.59 -17.54 0.30
N VAL A 287 7.97 -17.04 1.38
CA VAL A 287 6.90 -16.03 1.28
C VAL A 287 7.44 -14.72 0.73
N SER A 288 8.55 -14.23 1.27
CA SER A 288 9.18 -12.99 0.78
C SER A 288 9.73 -13.19 -0.63
N GLU A 289 10.28 -14.36 -0.97
CA GLU A 289 10.70 -14.70 -2.35
C GLU A 289 9.53 -14.66 -3.35
N GLY A 290 8.36 -15.20 -2.97
CA GLY A 290 7.15 -15.16 -3.78
C GLY A 290 6.57 -13.75 -3.96
N LEU A 291 6.53 -12.96 -2.88
CA LEU A 291 6.23 -11.52 -2.93
C LEU A 291 7.21 -10.81 -3.87
N ASN A 292 8.49 -11.17 -3.77
CA ASN A 292 9.55 -10.57 -4.53
C ASN A 292 9.42 -10.83 -6.04
N GLY A 293 9.06 -12.07 -6.42
CA GLY A 293 8.75 -12.41 -7.81
C GLY A 293 7.57 -11.63 -8.36
N SER A 294 6.49 -11.52 -7.58
CA SER A 294 5.28 -10.79 -7.94
C SER A 294 5.52 -9.29 -8.12
N LEU A 295 6.23 -8.68 -7.17
CA LEU A 295 6.61 -7.27 -7.23
C LEU A 295 7.49 -6.97 -8.45
N LYS A 296 8.50 -7.80 -8.72
CA LYS A 296 9.37 -7.63 -9.91
C LYS A 296 8.56 -7.66 -11.20
N LYS A 297 7.61 -8.59 -11.33
CA LYS A 297 6.73 -8.67 -12.52
C LYS A 297 5.88 -7.41 -12.67
N ALA A 298 5.29 -6.92 -11.57
CA ALA A 298 4.52 -5.69 -11.56
C ALA A 298 5.39 -4.47 -11.97
N MET A 299 6.55 -4.30 -11.34
CA MET A 299 7.44 -3.15 -11.59
C MET A 299 8.04 -3.16 -13.00
N ARG A 300 8.22 -4.33 -13.63
CA ARG A 300 8.58 -4.40 -15.07
C ARG A 300 7.50 -3.79 -15.97
N THR A 301 6.23 -3.86 -15.59
CA THR A 301 5.11 -3.30 -16.37
C THR A 301 5.17 -1.77 -16.38
N TYR A 302 5.63 -1.15 -15.28
CA TYR A 302 5.91 0.30 -15.26
C TYR A 302 7.12 0.70 -16.11
N GLY A 303 8.06 -0.22 -16.32
CA GLY A 303 9.39 0.13 -16.82
C GLY A 303 10.23 0.86 -15.75
N TYR A 304 11.36 1.42 -16.18
CA TYR A 304 12.26 2.12 -15.27
C TYR A 304 11.61 3.38 -14.68
N PHE A 305 11.64 3.49 -13.36
CA PHE A 305 11.36 4.72 -12.64
C PHE A 305 12.58 5.16 -11.83
N ARG A 306 12.70 6.48 -11.64
CA ARG A 306 13.82 7.02 -10.87
C ARG A 306 13.69 6.65 -9.38
N PRO A 307 14.80 6.29 -8.70
CA PRO A 307 14.76 5.89 -7.29
C PRO A 307 14.12 6.91 -6.35
N GLN A 308 14.20 8.21 -6.66
CA GLN A 308 13.58 9.26 -5.82
C GLN A 308 12.06 9.16 -5.73
N TYR A 309 11.41 8.50 -6.69
CA TYR A 309 9.97 8.30 -6.72
C TYR A 309 9.55 6.86 -6.38
N SER A 310 10.52 5.98 -6.10
CA SER A 310 10.27 4.55 -5.89
C SER A 310 9.21 4.26 -4.83
N THR A 311 9.25 4.99 -3.70
CA THR A 311 8.26 4.89 -2.62
C THR A 311 6.83 4.97 -3.12
N LEU A 312 6.51 5.84 -4.08
CA LEU A 312 5.16 5.98 -4.62
C LEU A 312 4.69 4.72 -5.36
N TYR A 313 5.58 4.08 -6.14
CA TYR A 313 5.26 2.85 -6.87
C TYR A 313 5.14 1.64 -5.94
N LEU A 314 6.02 1.56 -4.95
CA LEU A 314 6.03 0.48 -3.95
C LEU A 314 4.79 0.56 -3.04
N ASN A 315 4.46 1.77 -2.56
CA ASN A 315 3.29 2.02 -1.73
C ASN A 315 1.99 1.70 -2.48
N GLU A 316 1.89 2.06 -3.76
CA GLU A 316 0.73 1.70 -4.59
C GLU A 316 0.52 0.19 -4.62
N TRP A 317 1.56 -0.58 -4.92
CA TRP A 317 1.46 -2.02 -4.99
C TRP A 317 1.12 -2.65 -3.63
N ALA A 318 1.77 -2.19 -2.56
CA ALA A 318 1.52 -2.64 -1.19
C ALA A 318 0.11 -2.30 -0.72
N PHE A 319 -0.37 -1.08 -0.99
CA PHE A 319 -1.70 -0.63 -0.61
C PHE A 319 -2.79 -1.51 -1.21
N PHE A 320 -2.78 -1.78 -2.51
CA PHE A 320 -3.81 -2.62 -3.12
C PHE A 320 -3.76 -4.07 -2.63
N LYS A 321 -2.58 -4.61 -2.31
CA LYS A 321 -2.48 -5.91 -1.62
C LYS A 321 -3.17 -5.88 -0.26
N ASN A 322 -2.86 -4.87 0.54
CA ASN A 322 -3.38 -4.74 1.90
C ASN A 322 -4.88 -4.41 1.92
N LEU A 323 -5.36 -3.63 0.97
CA LEU A 323 -6.79 -3.34 0.79
C LEU A 323 -7.58 -4.62 0.48
N ARG A 324 -7.02 -5.54 -0.31
CA ARG A 324 -7.62 -6.86 -0.56
C ARG A 324 -7.63 -7.77 0.67
N TYR A 325 -6.65 -7.61 1.54
CA TYR A 325 -6.49 -8.45 2.73
C TYR A 325 -7.35 -7.96 3.91
N PHE A 326 -7.23 -6.67 4.27
CA PHE A 326 -7.95 -6.09 5.41
C PHE A 326 -9.37 -5.63 5.07
N GLY A 327 -9.64 -5.33 3.80
CA GLY A 327 -10.90 -4.72 3.37
C GLY A 327 -10.94 -3.21 3.60
N LEU A 328 -11.87 -2.54 2.92
CA LEU A 328 -12.03 -1.09 3.02
C LEU A 328 -12.60 -0.66 4.37
N ASP A 329 -13.51 -1.46 4.95
CA ASP A 329 -14.16 -1.19 6.23
C ASP A 329 -13.14 -1.02 7.36
N ARG A 330 -12.24 -2.00 7.54
CA ARG A 330 -11.22 -1.95 8.61
C ARG A 330 -10.23 -0.80 8.44
N LEU A 331 -9.90 -0.43 7.19
CA LEU A 331 -9.03 0.71 6.93
C LEU A 331 -9.71 2.03 7.28
N ALA A 332 -10.99 2.16 6.97
CA ALA A 332 -11.79 3.34 7.28
C ALA A 332 -11.93 3.54 8.81
N GLU A 333 -12.19 2.47 9.56
CA GLU A 333 -12.29 2.51 11.03
C GLU A 333 -11.02 3.10 11.68
N LYS A 334 -9.83 2.69 11.22
CA LYS A 334 -8.56 3.23 11.75
C LYS A 334 -8.35 4.68 11.37
N ASN A 335 -8.77 5.08 10.19
CA ASN A 335 -8.70 6.47 9.75
C ASN A 335 -9.59 7.38 10.61
N SER A 336 -10.80 6.93 10.96
CA SER A 336 -11.70 7.66 11.87
C SER A 336 -11.12 7.81 13.28
N LEU A 337 -10.48 6.76 13.81
CA LEU A 337 -9.80 6.79 15.12
C LEU A 337 -8.58 7.73 15.11
N ALA A 338 -7.83 7.77 14.02
CA ALA A 338 -6.70 8.70 13.86
C ALA A 338 -7.17 10.16 13.79
N ALA A 339 -8.27 10.43 13.09
CA ALA A 339 -8.90 11.75 13.03
C ALA A 339 -9.48 12.20 14.39
N GLY A 340 -10.12 11.30 15.14
CA GLY A 340 -10.63 11.58 16.49
C GLY A 340 -9.53 11.95 17.49
N ASN A 341 -8.40 11.23 17.45
CA ASN A 341 -7.24 11.51 18.31
C ASN A 341 -6.53 12.84 18.01
N LEU A 342 -6.67 13.39 16.79
CA LEU A 342 -6.16 14.71 16.43
C LEU A 342 -7.07 15.84 16.94
N ILE A 343 -8.39 15.61 16.96
CA ILE A 343 -9.38 16.56 17.50
C ILE A 343 -9.24 16.66 19.03
N ASP A 344 -9.08 15.54 19.74
CA ASP A 344 -8.85 15.54 21.20
C ASP A 344 -7.54 16.24 21.61
N LYS A 345 -6.47 16.10 20.81
CA LYS A 345 -5.22 16.83 21.06
C LYS A 345 -5.33 18.33 20.79
N SER A 346 -6.27 18.76 19.94
CA SER A 346 -6.51 20.18 19.67
C SER A 346 -7.28 20.89 20.80
N TRP A 347 -7.98 20.15 21.66
CA TRP A 347 -8.68 20.70 22.83
C TRP A 347 -7.81 20.83 24.08
N CYS A 348 -6.69 20.11 24.15
CA CYS A 348 -5.76 20.16 25.30
C CYS A 348 -4.53 21.05 25.09
N ALA A 349 -4.44 21.76 23.95
CA ALA A 349 -3.33 22.68 23.66
C ALA A 349 -3.85 24.11 23.51
N GLY A 350 -4.13 24.76 24.64
CA GLY A 350 -4.20 26.22 24.72
C GLY A 350 -2.83 26.82 24.40
N GLY A 351 -2.63 27.21 23.14
CA GLY A 351 -1.38 27.76 22.65
C GLY A 351 -1.64 28.71 21.48
N VAL A 352 -1.60 30.00 21.79
CA VAL A 352 -1.79 31.16 20.94
C VAL A 352 -1.04 31.03 19.60
N ILE A 353 -1.75 31.22 18.48
CA ILE A 353 -1.14 31.59 17.19
C ILE A 353 -1.72 32.96 16.81
N PRO A 354 -0.90 34.00 16.59
CA PRO A 354 -1.39 35.33 16.25
C PRO A 354 -1.92 35.38 14.82
N SER A 355 -3.16 35.87 14.68
CA SER A 355 -3.81 36.19 13.42
C SER A 355 -3.30 37.50 12.82
N ALA A 356 -3.01 37.51 11.52
CA ALA A 356 -2.93 38.73 10.72
C ALA A 356 -4.33 39.11 10.17
N PRO A 357 -4.70 40.39 10.09
CA PRO A 357 -6.07 40.80 9.78
C PRO A 357 -6.28 40.94 8.27
N ALA A 358 -7.49 40.61 7.82
CA ALA A 358 -8.02 41.04 6.52
C ALA A 358 -9.44 41.57 6.72
N SER A 359 -9.66 42.76 6.17
CA SER A 359 -10.81 43.64 6.27
C SER A 359 -11.91 43.34 5.24
N ALA A 360 -13.06 43.98 5.48
CA ALA A 360 -14.15 44.34 4.55
C ALA A 360 -15.36 43.40 4.38
N GLU A 361 -16.41 43.75 5.14
CA GLU A 361 -17.75 44.20 4.70
C GLU A 361 -18.67 43.39 3.76
N SER A 362 -19.87 43.13 4.32
CA SER A 362 -21.22 43.37 3.77
C SER A 362 -21.98 42.27 2.98
N GLY A 363 -23.28 42.13 3.31
CA GLY A 363 -24.33 41.70 2.38
C GLY A 363 -25.06 40.37 2.65
N LYS A 364 -26.08 40.35 3.52
CA LYS A 364 -27.30 39.50 3.36
C LYS A 364 -28.28 40.21 2.38
N PRO A 365 -29.39 39.65 1.84
CA PRO A 365 -30.17 38.40 2.14
C PRO A 365 -30.67 37.70 0.82
N PRO A 366 -31.87 37.05 0.70
CA PRO A 366 -32.65 36.18 1.58
C PRO A 366 -32.90 34.75 1.00
N CYS A 367 -33.56 33.95 1.83
CA CYS A 367 -34.11 32.61 1.66
C CYS A 367 -35.28 32.49 0.65
N GLY A 368 -35.51 31.26 0.15
CA GLY A 368 -36.76 30.90 -0.52
C GLY A 368 -36.83 29.49 -1.11
N ALA A 369 -37.84 28.74 -0.66
CA ALA A 369 -38.55 27.59 -1.26
C ALA A 369 -37.87 26.21 -1.43
N GLY A 370 -38.53 25.20 -0.86
CA GLY A 370 -38.18 23.78 -0.91
C GLY A 370 -38.78 23.03 -2.10
N ALA A 371 -38.34 21.77 -2.26
CA ALA A 371 -39.05 20.74 -3.01
C ALA A 371 -38.53 19.35 -2.60
N ASP A 372 -39.43 18.38 -2.72
CA ASP A 372 -39.54 17.17 -1.91
C ASP A 372 -38.60 16.01 -2.22
N GLY A 373 -38.56 15.11 -1.23
CA GLY A 373 -37.77 13.89 -1.14
C GLY A 373 -37.91 12.92 -2.31
N ILE A 374 -36.77 12.48 -2.82
CA ILE A 374 -36.61 11.20 -3.51
C ILE A 374 -35.74 10.32 -2.60
N LYS A 375 -36.29 9.19 -2.14
CA LYS A 375 -35.59 8.22 -1.28
C LYS A 375 -34.39 7.61 -2.02
N PRO A 376 -33.16 7.62 -1.45
CA PRO A 376 -32.01 7.01 -2.11
C PRO A 376 -32.10 5.48 -2.08
N ARG A 377 -31.92 4.89 -3.26
CA ARG A 377 -31.73 3.46 -3.51
C ARG A 377 -30.34 3.05 -2.97
N ALA A 378 -30.22 1.85 -2.41
CA ALA A 378 -28.99 1.35 -1.79
C ALA A 378 -27.78 1.41 -2.74
N LEU A 379 -26.64 1.92 -2.23
CA LEU A 379 -25.38 2.05 -2.96
C LEU A 379 -24.65 0.70 -3.08
N PRO A 380 -23.98 0.41 -4.21
CA PRO A 380 -23.10 -0.76 -4.33
C PRO A 380 -21.90 -0.64 -3.39
N ARG A 381 -21.57 -1.72 -2.67
CA ARG A 381 -20.41 -1.76 -1.77
C ARG A 381 -19.21 -2.37 -2.49
N LEU A 382 -18.00 -1.88 -2.19
CA LEU A 382 -16.72 -2.50 -2.54
C LEU A 382 -16.50 -3.83 -1.78
N HIS A 383 -17.49 -4.70 -1.67
CA HIS A 383 -17.37 -6.05 -1.12
C HIS A 383 -18.60 -6.90 -1.51
N GLU A 384 -18.56 -7.56 -2.66
CA GLU A 384 -19.14 -8.91 -2.79
C GLU A 384 -18.16 -9.78 -3.59
N PRO A 385 -17.63 -10.88 -3.03
CA PRO A 385 -17.03 -11.91 -3.85
C PRO A 385 -18.12 -12.48 -4.79
N PRO A 386 -17.78 -12.88 -6.02
CA PRO A 386 -18.76 -13.45 -6.92
C PRO A 386 -19.43 -14.66 -6.25
N ARG A 387 -20.77 -14.62 -6.17
CA ARG A 387 -21.58 -15.76 -5.72
C ARG A 387 -21.19 -16.99 -6.53
N SER A 388 -20.90 -18.05 -5.79
CA SER A 388 -20.52 -19.38 -6.27
C SER A 388 -21.35 -19.83 -7.48
N ARG A 389 -20.65 -20.29 -8.53
CA ARG A 389 -21.21 -21.26 -9.47
C ARG A 389 -20.22 -22.40 -9.68
N LEU A 390 -20.75 -23.58 -9.35
CA LEU A 390 -20.39 -24.91 -9.81
C LEU A 390 -19.12 -25.53 -9.18
N HIS A 391 -19.39 -26.35 -8.17
CA HIS A 391 -18.63 -27.57 -7.90
C HIS A 391 -18.35 -28.32 -9.20
N LEU A 392 -17.09 -28.60 -9.46
CA LEU A 392 -16.67 -29.74 -10.27
C LEU A 392 -15.86 -30.68 -9.35
N PRO A 393 -16.07 -32.00 -9.45
CA PRO A 393 -15.53 -32.95 -8.50
C PRO A 393 -14.02 -33.14 -8.68
N ALA A 394 -13.38 -33.55 -7.58
CA ALA A 394 -12.00 -33.96 -7.54
C ALA A 394 -11.76 -35.15 -8.49
N PHE A 395 -10.66 -35.11 -9.23
CA PHE A 395 -10.03 -36.29 -9.79
C PHE A 395 -8.83 -36.65 -8.92
N GLU A 396 -8.72 -37.95 -8.66
CA GLU A 396 -7.72 -38.67 -7.87
C GLU A 396 -6.26 -38.37 -8.26
#